data_AF-A0A962U5H6-F1
#
_entry.id   AF-A0A962U5H6-F1
#
_cell.length_a   1.000
_cell.length_b   1.000
_cell.length_c   1.000
_cell.angle_alpha   90.00
_cell.angle_beta   90.00
_cell.angle_gamma   90.00
#
_symmetry.space_group_name_H-M   'P 1'
#
loop_
_entity.id
_entity.type
_entity.pdbx_description
1 polymer ?
#
loop_
_entity_poly.entity_id
_entity_poly.type
_entity_poly.pdbx_seq_one_letter_code
_entity_poly.pdbx_strand_id
1 'polypeptide(L)'
;MTLLRQVSESIRRSIRHKLLALTLIPVAFVLPIALAGLIAWGASFTYDQLYIKVSTDLAVAHDAFERIQSDHLNLLARLGESYRFRNALSRGDDTALQALLDELRETAGFSYLRVSTEPEAAAPIGAQPRVGIEILGPGDLERLRPGLADSVHLPLLQTKRARPTQRTEETRGMVIRAQQPVVGADGNVIAVLDGGVLLNNNFGFVDEIRDL
;
A
#
# COMPACT_ATOMS: atom_id res chain seq x y z
N MET A 1 28.25 -32.24 -42.03
CA MET A 1 29.71 -32.31 -42.31
C MET A 1 30.06 -32.31 -43.81
N THR A 2 29.17 -32.75 -44.70
CA THR A 2 29.39 -32.74 -46.17
C THR A 2 29.41 -31.33 -46.79
N LEU A 3 28.52 -30.43 -46.34
CA LEU A 3 28.47 -29.04 -46.82
C LEU A 3 29.75 -28.25 -46.52
N LEU A 4 30.31 -28.38 -45.31
CA LEU A 4 31.56 -27.73 -44.91
C LEU A 4 32.77 -28.21 -45.75
N ARG A 5 32.80 -29.50 -46.12
CA ARG A 5 33.83 -30.05 -47.01
C ARG A 5 33.68 -29.54 -48.44
N GLN A 6 32.48 -29.51 -48.99
CA GLN A 6 32.21 -29.00 -50.34
C GLN A 6 32.53 -27.51 -50.48
N VAL A 7 32.16 -26.70 -49.48
CA VAL A 7 32.51 -25.28 -49.42
C VAL A 7 34.03 -25.09 -49.36
N SER A 8 34.72 -25.88 -48.54
CA SER A 8 36.18 -25.83 -48.40
C SER A 8 36.94 -26.24 -49.67
N GLU A 9 36.43 -27.19 -50.45
CA GLU A 9 37.00 -27.56 -51.74
C GLU A 9 36.75 -26.50 -52.81
N SER A 10 35.54 -25.92 -52.87
CA SER A 10 35.21 -24.84 -53.81
C SER A 10 36.07 -23.59 -53.58
N ILE A 11 36.30 -23.23 -52.31
CA ILE A 11 37.20 -22.14 -51.91
C ILE A 11 38.65 -22.45 -52.33
N ARG A 12 39.10 -23.71 -52.24
CA ARG A 12 40.47 -24.07 -52.66
C ARG A 12 40.69 -24.02 -54.17
N ARG A 13 39.64 -24.29 -54.95
CA ARG A 13 39.73 -24.45 -56.42
C ARG A 13 39.74 -23.12 -57.20
N SER A 14 39.21 -22.03 -56.64
CA SER A 14 39.04 -20.76 -57.34
C SER A 14 39.55 -19.56 -56.54
N ILE A 15 40.46 -18.77 -57.12
CA ILE A 15 41.03 -17.56 -56.50
C ILE A 15 39.94 -16.56 -56.10
N ARG A 16 38.87 -16.45 -56.90
CA ARG A 16 37.71 -15.58 -56.62
C ARG A 16 37.04 -15.93 -55.30
N HIS A 17 36.85 -17.22 -55.02
CA HIS A 17 36.23 -17.69 -53.77
C HIS A 17 37.16 -17.54 -52.56
N LYS A 18 38.49 -17.62 -52.74
CA LYS A 18 39.46 -17.30 -51.66
C LYS A 18 39.41 -15.83 -51.28
N LEU A 19 39.38 -14.93 -52.27
CA LEU A 19 39.28 -13.50 -52.05
C LEU A 19 37.94 -13.14 -51.40
N LEU A 20 36.83 -13.76 -51.84
CA LEU A 20 35.50 -13.54 -51.27
C LEU A 20 35.40 -14.09 -49.84
N ALA A 21 35.98 -15.26 -49.55
CA ALA A 21 36.03 -15.79 -48.19
C ALA A 21 36.89 -14.91 -47.26
N LEU A 22 38.04 -14.40 -47.74
CA LEU A 22 38.92 -13.52 -46.97
C LEU A 22 38.23 -12.22 -46.54
N THR A 23 37.32 -11.68 -47.36
CA THR A 23 36.57 -10.46 -47.07
C THR A 23 35.27 -10.69 -46.30
N LEU A 24 34.58 -11.81 -46.55
CA LEU A 24 33.26 -12.07 -45.96
C LEU A 24 33.33 -12.68 -44.55
N ILE A 25 34.38 -13.46 -44.24
CA ILE A 25 34.55 -14.10 -42.92
C ILE A 25 34.54 -13.06 -41.79
N PRO A 26 35.33 -11.97 -41.83
CA PRO A 26 35.31 -10.97 -40.76
C PRO A 26 33.92 -10.37 -40.54
N VAL A 27 33.22 -10.01 -41.62
CA VAL A 27 31.88 -9.43 -41.56
C VAL A 27 30.87 -10.41 -40.96
N ALA A 28 30.94 -11.69 -41.35
CA ALA A 28 30.06 -12.73 -40.85
C ALA A 28 30.22 -13.00 -39.35
N PHE A 29 31.38 -12.70 -38.76
CA PHE A 29 31.60 -12.83 -37.31
C PHE A 29 31.32 -11.52 -36.55
N VAL A 30 31.73 -10.37 -37.09
CA VAL A 30 31.58 -9.08 -36.41
C VAL A 30 30.11 -8.71 -36.24
N LEU A 31 29.26 -8.93 -37.26
CA LEU A 31 27.84 -8.58 -37.21
C LEU A 31 27.06 -9.32 -36.10
N PRO A 32 27.12 -10.67 -36.01
CA PRO A 32 26.43 -11.40 -34.94
C PRO A 32 26.96 -11.07 -33.55
N ILE A 33 28.28 -10.86 -33.42
CA ILE A 33 28.90 -10.48 -32.13
C ILE A 33 28.42 -9.10 -31.70
N ALA A 34 28.42 -8.12 -32.62
CA ALA A 34 27.91 -6.78 -32.36
C ALA A 34 26.42 -6.81 -32.01
N LEU A 35 25.62 -7.59 -32.75
CA LEU A 35 24.19 -7.77 -32.49
C LEU A 35 23.94 -8.42 -31.11
N ALA A 36 24.68 -9.48 -30.76
CA ALA A 36 24.58 -10.12 -29.45
C ALA A 36 24.99 -9.17 -28.31
N GLY A 37 26.04 -8.37 -28.52
CA GLY A 37 26.46 -7.33 -27.58
C GLY A 37 25.38 -6.26 -27.36
N LEU A 38 24.76 -5.78 -28.45
CA LEU A 38 23.66 -4.83 -28.39
C LEU A 38 22.43 -5.40 -27.66
N ILE A 39 22.07 -6.66 -27.91
CA ILE A 39 20.95 -7.32 -27.22
C ILE A 39 21.24 -7.47 -25.74
N ALA A 40 22.45 -7.95 -25.37
CA ALA A 40 22.84 -8.11 -23.97
C ALA A 40 22.84 -6.77 -23.23
N TRP A 41 23.37 -5.71 -23.86
CA TRP A 41 23.40 -4.36 -23.29
C TRP A 41 21.99 -3.74 -23.16
N GLY A 42 21.17 -3.84 -24.20
CA GLY A 42 19.81 -3.33 -24.21
C GLY A 42 18.90 -4.02 -23.20
N ALA A 43 19.09 -5.33 -22.99
CA ALA A 43 18.42 -6.07 -21.93
C ALA A 43 18.76 -5.50 -20.54
N SER A 44 20.04 -5.32 -20.21
CA SER A 44 20.43 -4.74 -18.91
C SER A 44 19.87 -3.33 -18.70
N PHE A 45 19.89 -2.48 -19.74
CA PHE A 45 19.39 -1.10 -19.64
C PHE A 45 17.88 -1.03 -19.39
N THR A 46 17.10 -1.94 -19.98
CA THR A 46 15.64 -1.97 -19.84
C THR A 46 15.21 -2.46 -18.46
N TYR A 47 15.96 -3.38 -17.84
CA TYR A 47 15.63 -3.89 -16.50
C TYR A 47 15.83 -2.87 -15.39
N ASP A 48 16.92 -2.11 -15.44
CA ASP A 48 17.23 -1.10 -14.40
C ASP A 48 16.18 0.02 -14.38
N GLN A 49 15.66 0.41 -15.55
CA GLN A 49 14.61 1.43 -15.66
C GLN A 49 13.27 0.97 -15.09
N LEU A 50 12.91 -0.30 -15.30
CA LEU A 50 11.68 -0.87 -14.72
C LEU A 50 11.77 -0.99 -13.20
N TYR A 51 12.93 -1.40 -12.68
CA TYR A 51 13.15 -1.53 -11.24
C TYR A 51 13.13 -0.17 -10.53
N ILE A 52 13.82 0.84 -11.06
CA ILE A 52 13.82 2.20 -10.50
C ILE A 52 12.40 2.72 -10.42
N LYS A 53 11.63 2.62 -11.51
CA LYS A 53 10.25 3.11 -11.53
C LYS A 53 9.39 2.44 -10.46
N VAL A 54 9.44 1.11 -10.34
CA VAL A 54 8.67 0.40 -9.30
C VAL A 54 9.09 0.82 -7.90
N SER A 55 10.39 1.00 -7.65
CA SER A 55 10.87 1.43 -6.34
C SER A 55 10.48 2.86 -5.99
N THR A 56 10.48 3.76 -6.98
CA THR A 56 10.03 5.15 -6.81
C THR A 56 8.52 5.20 -6.59
N ASP A 57 7.72 4.51 -7.41
CA ASP A 57 6.26 4.46 -7.26
C ASP A 57 5.86 3.88 -5.90
N LEU A 58 6.56 2.84 -5.41
CA LEU A 58 6.33 2.27 -4.08
C LEU A 58 6.74 3.22 -2.95
N ALA A 59 7.85 3.95 -3.11
CA ALA A 59 8.29 4.95 -2.14
C ALA A 59 7.28 6.11 -2.03
N VAL A 60 6.79 6.62 -3.17
CA VAL A 60 5.75 7.67 -3.20
C VAL A 60 4.48 7.18 -2.50
N ALA A 61 4.04 5.95 -2.78
CA ALA A 61 2.89 5.38 -2.09
C ALA A 61 3.14 5.27 -0.57
N HIS A 62 4.33 4.83 -0.16
CA HIS A 62 4.68 4.72 1.27
C HIS A 62 4.64 6.07 1.98
N ASP A 63 5.26 7.11 1.40
CA ASP A 63 5.26 8.47 1.94
C ASP A 63 3.84 9.04 2.04
N ALA A 64 2.99 8.77 1.04
CA ALA A 64 1.58 9.13 1.06
C ALA A 64 0.83 8.46 2.22
N PHE A 65 1.06 7.16 2.44
CA PHE A 65 0.50 6.42 3.56
C PHE A 65 0.95 6.96 4.92
N GLU A 66 2.24 7.31 5.09
CA GLU A 66 2.75 7.89 6.34
C GLU A 66 2.14 9.28 6.62
N ARG A 67 1.97 10.08 5.56
CA ARG A 67 1.30 11.38 5.63
C ARG A 67 -0.14 11.25 6.08
N ILE A 68 -0.92 10.38 5.44
CA ILE A 68 -2.33 10.14 5.78
C ILE A 68 -2.46 9.69 7.24
N GLN A 69 -1.60 8.76 7.69
CA GLN A 69 -1.58 8.32 9.08
C GLN A 69 -1.30 9.48 10.05
N SER A 70 -0.30 10.30 9.75
CA SER A 70 0.05 11.47 10.57
C SER A 70 -1.08 12.50 10.62
N ASP A 71 -1.75 12.75 9.50
CA ASP A 71 -2.87 13.69 9.40
C ASP A 71 -4.07 13.23 10.25
N HIS A 72 -4.42 11.94 10.23
CA HIS A 72 -5.48 11.38 11.07
C HIS A 72 -5.15 11.47 12.57
N LEU A 73 -3.90 11.17 12.95
CA LEU A 73 -3.46 11.30 14.35
C LEU A 73 -3.53 12.75 14.83
N ASN A 74 -3.09 13.69 13.98
CA ASN A 74 -3.17 15.13 14.26
C ASN A 74 -4.61 15.63 14.37
N LEU A 75 -5.52 15.13 13.53
CA LEU A 75 -6.96 15.43 13.65
C LEU A 75 -7.51 14.94 14.99
N LEU A 76 -7.25 13.69 15.38
CA LEU A 76 -7.67 13.18 16.69
C LEU A 76 -7.07 13.98 17.85
N ALA A 77 -5.80 14.37 17.76
CA ALA A 77 -5.16 15.25 18.74
C ALA A 77 -5.90 16.59 18.89
N ARG A 78 -6.22 17.24 17.77
CA ARG A 78 -6.99 18.50 17.77
C ARG A 78 -8.39 18.33 18.34
N LEU A 79 -9.06 17.21 18.02
CA LEU A 79 -10.39 16.90 18.55
C LEU A 79 -10.36 16.68 20.06
N GLY A 80 -9.37 15.92 20.55
CA GLY A 80 -9.16 15.67 21.98
C GLY A 80 -8.85 16.93 22.79
N GLU A 81 -8.17 17.91 22.17
CA GLU A 81 -7.89 19.20 22.79
C GLU A 81 -9.03 20.22 22.68
N SER A 82 -10.07 19.95 21.89
CA SER A 82 -11.14 20.90 21.65
C SER A 82 -12.00 21.14 22.90
N TYR A 83 -12.37 22.40 23.14
CA TYR A 83 -13.20 22.78 24.28
C TYR A 83 -14.57 22.06 24.29
N ARG A 84 -15.20 21.89 23.11
CA ARG A 84 -16.50 21.21 22.98
C ARG A 84 -16.41 19.76 23.45
N PHE A 85 -15.38 19.04 23.01
CA PHE A 85 -15.13 17.66 23.42
C PHE A 85 -14.78 17.57 24.91
N ARG A 86 -13.82 18.36 25.40
CA ARG A 86 -13.41 18.35 26.82
C ARG A 86 -14.59 18.67 27.76
N ASN A 87 -15.44 19.63 27.40
CA ASN A 87 -16.62 19.99 28.18
C ASN A 87 -17.71 18.89 28.14
N ALA A 88 -17.92 18.23 26.99
CA ALA A 88 -18.84 17.09 26.90
C ALA A 88 -18.35 15.91 27.76
N LEU A 89 -17.05 15.58 27.68
CA LEU A 89 -16.42 14.54 28.48
C LEU A 89 -16.50 14.83 29.99
N SER A 90 -16.25 16.07 30.41
CA SER A 90 -16.30 16.44 31.85
C SER A 90 -17.71 16.42 32.45
N ARG A 91 -18.75 16.59 31.63
CA ARG A 91 -20.14 16.55 32.11
C ARG A 91 -20.65 15.13 32.30
N GLY A 92 -20.00 14.13 31.71
CA GLY A 92 -20.43 12.73 31.76
C GLY A 92 -21.80 12.50 31.09
N ASP A 93 -22.18 13.34 30.14
CA ASP A 93 -23.41 13.16 29.36
C ASP A 93 -23.10 12.33 28.11
N ASP A 94 -23.26 11.01 28.24
CA ASP A 94 -22.97 10.06 27.17
C ASP A 94 -23.78 10.35 25.91
N THR A 95 -25.02 10.82 26.04
CA THR A 95 -25.88 11.08 24.88
C THR A 95 -25.40 12.28 24.07
N ALA A 96 -25.03 13.37 24.75
CA ALA A 96 -24.45 14.54 24.11
C ALA A 96 -23.06 14.26 23.52
N LEU A 97 -22.26 13.43 24.20
CA LEU A 97 -20.95 13.02 23.73
C LEU A 97 -21.04 12.16 22.47
N GLN A 98 -21.94 11.16 22.44
CA GLN A 98 -22.15 10.33 21.25
C GLN A 98 -22.63 11.15 20.05
N ALA A 99 -23.57 12.08 20.24
CA ALA A 99 -24.02 12.97 19.18
C ALA A 99 -22.89 13.85 18.62
N LEU A 100 -22.02 14.36 19.49
CA LEU A 100 -20.84 15.13 19.08
C LEU A 100 -19.83 14.24 18.33
N LEU A 101 -19.58 13.02 18.79
CA LEU A 101 -18.68 12.08 18.12
C LEU A 101 -19.21 11.70 16.73
N ASP A 102 -20.52 11.52 16.56
CA ASP A 102 -21.13 11.26 15.27
C ASP A 102 -21.03 12.45 14.30
N GLU A 103 -21.25 13.68 14.78
CA GLU A 103 -21.03 14.91 13.99
C GLU A 103 -19.58 15.01 13.52
N LEU A 104 -18.62 14.77 14.43
CA LEU A 104 -17.20 14.84 14.14
C LEU A 104 -16.74 13.70 13.23
N ARG A 105 -17.29 12.50 13.40
CA ARG A 105 -17.02 11.33 12.57
C ARG A 105 -17.33 11.63 11.11
N GLU A 106 -18.54 12.13 10.83
CA GLU A 106 -18.96 12.51 9.48
C GLU A 106 -18.12 13.66 8.92
N THR A 107 -17.88 14.71 9.72
CA THR A 107 -17.14 15.90 9.25
C THR A 107 -15.67 15.62 8.96
N ALA A 108 -15.02 14.78 9.77
CA ALA A 108 -13.61 14.44 9.61
C ALA A 108 -13.38 13.18 8.76
N GLY A 109 -14.44 12.57 8.23
CA GLY A 109 -14.34 11.41 7.34
C GLY A 109 -13.95 10.09 8.02
N PHE A 110 -14.11 9.98 9.34
CA PHE A 110 -13.83 8.73 10.05
C PHE A 110 -14.94 7.69 9.80
N SER A 111 -14.56 6.43 9.61
CA SER A 111 -15.53 5.32 9.49
C SER A 111 -16.12 4.93 10.85
N TYR A 112 -15.38 5.17 11.93
CA TYR A 112 -15.84 5.12 13.30
C TYR A 112 -15.01 6.09 14.16
N LEU A 113 -15.62 6.59 15.22
CA LEU A 113 -14.96 7.41 16.23
C LEU A 113 -15.54 7.05 17.59
N ARG A 114 -14.69 6.65 18.54
CA ARG A 114 -15.11 6.24 19.87
C ARG A 114 -14.20 6.85 20.94
N VAL A 115 -14.74 6.98 22.14
CA VAL A 115 -14.01 7.40 23.32
C VAL A 115 -14.07 6.28 24.36
N SER A 116 -12.92 5.91 24.92
CA SER A 116 -12.81 4.96 26.03
C SER A 116 -12.35 5.70 27.27
N THR A 117 -13.19 5.79 28.29
CA THR A 117 -12.85 6.34 29.62
C THR A 117 -12.10 5.34 30.48
N GLU A 118 -12.07 4.07 30.08
CA GLU A 118 -11.26 3.02 30.69
C GLU A 118 -9.99 2.80 29.86
N PRO A 119 -8.84 3.42 30.23
CA PRO A 119 -7.59 3.26 29.49
C PRO A 119 -7.02 1.83 29.56
N GLU A 120 -7.37 1.05 30.59
CA GLU A 120 -6.98 -0.38 30.70
C GLU A 120 -7.77 -1.29 29.75
N ALA A 121 -9.06 -1.01 29.52
CA ALA A 121 -9.92 -1.79 28.62
C ALA A 121 -9.68 -1.48 27.13
N ALA A 122 -9.02 -0.36 26.82
CA ALA A 122 -8.63 0.03 25.46
C ALA A 122 -7.45 -0.78 24.86
N ALA A 123 -6.97 -1.82 25.57
CA ALA A 123 -5.83 -2.71 25.24
C ALA A 123 -4.44 -2.11 25.58
N PRO A 124 -3.30 -2.87 25.57
CA PRO A 124 -2.04 -2.67 26.34
C PRO A 124 -1.14 -1.55 25.78
N ILE A 125 -1.79 -0.51 25.30
CA ILE A 125 -1.30 0.57 24.49
C ILE A 125 -1.31 1.77 25.45
N GLY A 126 -0.23 1.87 26.23
CA GLY A 126 -0.02 2.95 27.20
C GLY A 126 -0.17 4.34 26.60
N ALA A 127 -0.23 5.34 27.48
CA ALA A 127 -0.48 6.79 27.34
C ALA A 127 0.19 7.58 26.19
N GLN A 128 0.43 6.98 25.02
CA GLN A 128 1.12 7.56 23.87
C GLN A 128 0.24 7.50 22.62
N PRO A 129 0.24 8.58 21.82
CA PRO A 129 -0.36 8.61 20.49
C PRO A 129 0.18 7.48 19.61
N ARG A 130 -0.71 6.79 18.89
CA ARG A 130 -0.33 5.77 17.89
C ARG A 130 -1.26 5.81 16.69
N VAL A 131 -0.69 5.49 15.53
CA VAL A 131 -1.43 5.28 14.29
C VAL A 131 -0.81 4.12 13.54
N GLY A 132 -1.64 3.32 12.88
CA GLY A 132 -1.19 2.18 12.11
C GLY A 132 -2.30 1.54 11.29
N ILE A 133 -1.91 0.57 10.47
CA ILE A 133 -2.85 -0.25 9.71
C ILE A 133 -3.14 -1.53 10.50
N GLU A 134 -4.42 -1.79 10.75
CA GLU A 134 -4.89 -3.01 11.41
C GLU A 134 -5.83 -3.78 10.49
N ILE A 135 -5.80 -5.11 10.61
CA ILE A 135 -6.77 -6.00 9.96
C ILE A 135 -7.71 -6.50 11.04
N LEU A 136 -8.98 -6.12 10.93
CA LEU A 136 -10.02 -6.40 11.92
C LEU A 136 -11.01 -7.43 11.37
N GLY A 137 -11.38 -8.38 12.23
CA GLY A 137 -12.44 -9.34 11.89
C GLY A 137 -13.83 -8.71 11.96
N PRO A 138 -14.87 -9.40 11.44
CA PRO A 138 -16.24 -8.88 11.46
C PRO A 138 -16.73 -8.60 12.90
N GLY A 139 -16.39 -9.44 13.87
CA GLY A 139 -16.75 -9.21 15.28
C GLY A 139 -16.02 -8.03 15.92
N ASP A 140 -14.84 -7.65 15.44
CA ASP A 140 -14.13 -6.46 15.93
C ASP A 140 -14.75 -5.19 15.33
N LEU A 141 -15.08 -5.23 14.04
CA LEU A 141 -15.73 -4.13 13.32
C LEU A 141 -17.10 -3.81 13.90
N GLU A 142 -17.92 -4.82 14.21
CA GLU A 142 -19.21 -4.62 14.88
C GLU A 142 -19.08 -4.03 16.28
N ARG A 143 -17.99 -4.35 17.01
CA ARG A 143 -17.69 -3.72 18.31
C ARG A 143 -17.23 -2.26 18.18
N LEU A 144 -16.68 -1.88 17.03
CA LEU A 144 -16.30 -0.49 16.77
C LEU A 144 -17.50 0.37 16.39
N ARG A 145 -18.34 -0.12 15.48
CA ARG A 145 -19.61 0.53 15.10
C ARG A 145 -20.57 -0.54 14.54
N PRO A 146 -21.83 -0.59 15.02
CA PRO A 146 -22.83 -1.48 14.45
C PRO A 146 -23.01 -1.26 12.94
N GLY A 147 -22.98 -2.35 12.17
CA GLY A 147 -23.12 -2.33 10.70
C GLY A 147 -21.85 -1.93 9.94
N LEU A 148 -20.71 -1.76 10.62
CA LEU A 148 -19.43 -1.49 9.96
C LEU A 148 -18.92 -2.73 9.19
N ALA A 149 -19.21 -3.95 9.66
CA ALA A 149 -18.79 -5.16 8.97
C ALA A 149 -19.46 -5.33 7.60
N ASP A 150 -20.71 -4.85 7.46
CA ASP A 150 -21.45 -4.91 6.20
C ASP A 150 -20.77 -4.10 5.07
N SER A 151 -19.97 -3.09 5.43
CA SER A 151 -19.23 -2.25 4.47
C SER A 151 -18.00 -2.93 3.87
N VAL A 152 -17.57 -4.08 4.43
CA VAL A 152 -16.29 -4.74 4.12
C VAL A 152 -16.42 -5.83 3.07
N HIS A 153 -17.62 -6.37 2.84
CA HIS A 153 -17.84 -7.53 1.98
C HIS A 153 -17.28 -7.31 0.58
N LEU A 154 -16.25 -8.10 0.24
CA LEU A 154 -15.60 -8.07 -1.07
C LEU A 154 -15.55 -9.49 -1.65
N PRO A 155 -16.18 -9.75 -2.82
CA PRO A 155 -16.11 -11.06 -3.45
C PRO A 155 -14.70 -11.37 -3.94
N LEU A 156 -14.21 -12.57 -3.63
CA LEU A 156 -12.89 -13.04 -4.06
C LEU A 156 -13.00 -13.74 -5.41
N LEU A 157 -12.40 -13.14 -6.44
CA LEU A 157 -12.33 -13.71 -7.77
C LEU A 157 -11.13 -14.65 -7.90
N GLN A 158 -11.39 -15.89 -8.33
CA GLN A 158 -10.32 -16.84 -8.62
C GLN A 158 -9.57 -16.41 -9.88
N THR A 159 -8.26 -16.24 -9.76
CA THR A 159 -7.39 -15.90 -10.91
C THR A 159 -6.28 -16.93 -11.07
N LYS A 160 -5.78 -17.11 -12.30
CA LYS A 160 -4.83 -18.17 -12.64
C LYS A 160 -3.54 -18.17 -11.82
N ARG A 161 -3.14 -17.02 -11.27
CA ARG A 161 -1.91 -16.84 -10.49
C ARG A 161 -2.17 -16.58 -9.01
N ALA A 162 -3.43 -16.57 -8.57
CA ALA A 162 -3.76 -16.40 -7.15
C ALA A 162 -3.33 -17.62 -6.34
N ARG A 163 -2.94 -17.38 -5.09
CA ARG A 163 -2.74 -18.46 -4.12
C ARG A 163 -4.08 -19.19 -3.93
N PRO A 164 -4.14 -20.53 -4.04
CA PRO A 164 -5.38 -21.26 -3.87
C PRO A 164 -6.02 -20.97 -2.50
N THR A 165 -7.30 -20.64 -2.53
CA THR A 165 -8.09 -20.37 -1.32
C THR A 165 -9.51 -20.92 -1.50
N GLN A 166 -10.08 -21.43 -0.42
CA GLN A 166 -11.49 -21.84 -0.37
C GLN A 166 -12.42 -20.66 -0.04
N ARG A 167 -11.84 -19.51 0.35
CA ARG A 167 -12.60 -18.30 0.68
C ARG A 167 -13.19 -17.71 -0.59
N THR A 168 -14.50 -17.46 -0.58
CA THR A 168 -15.24 -16.83 -1.67
C THR A 168 -15.45 -15.33 -1.44
N GLU A 169 -15.24 -14.87 -0.21
CA GLU A 169 -15.40 -13.47 0.19
C GLU A 169 -14.33 -13.06 1.22
N GLU A 170 -13.98 -11.78 1.20
CA GLU A 170 -13.23 -11.11 2.24
C GLU A 170 -14.21 -10.37 3.14
N THR A 171 -14.16 -10.70 4.43
CA THR A 171 -15.00 -10.14 5.49
C THR A 171 -14.18 -9.41 6.55
N ARG A 172 -12.85 -9.36 6.39
CA ARG A 172 -11.95 -8.60 7.25
C ARG A 172 -11.73 -7.20 6.69
N GLY A 173 -11.84 -6.22 7.57
CA GLY A 173 -11.61 -4.82 7.25
C GLY A 173 -10.17 -4.46 7.49
N MET A 174 -9.53 -3.85 6.50
CA MET A 174 -8.28 -3.13 6.66
C MET A 174 -8.61 -1.69 7.07
N VAL A 175 -8.06 -1.25 8.20
CA VAL A 175 -8.39 0.03 8.82
C VAL A 175 -7.12 0.79 9.13
N ILE A 176 -7.06 2.07 8.77
CA ILE A 176 -6.09 3.01 9.37
C ILE A 176 -6.68 3.44 10.70
N ARG A 177 -6.10 2.97 11.80
CA ARG A 177 -6.56 3.24 13.16
C ARG A 177 -5.59 4.17 13.86
N ALA A 178 -6.11 5.24 14.43
CA ALA A 178 -5.39 6.19 15.24
C ALA A 178 -5.98 6.24 16.65
N GLN A 179 -5.10 6.24 17.65
CA GLN A 179 -5.44 6.27 19.06
C GLN A 179 -4.70 7.42 19.72
N GLN A 180 -5.46 8.32 20.34
CA GLN A 180 -4.95 9.53 20.96
C GLN A 180 -5.37 9.59 22.44
N PRO A 181 -4.42 9.58 23.39
CA PRO A 181 -4.74 9.79 24.79
C PRO A 181 -5.17 11.24 25.03
N VAL A 182 -6.23 11.42 25.81
CA VAL A 182 -6.73 12.71 26.27
C VAL A 182 -6.22 12.91 27.69
N VAL A 183 -5.42 13.96 27.88
CA VAL A 183 -4.77 14.26 29.17
C VAL A 183 -5.57 15.32 29.92
N GLY A 184 -5.90 15.03 31.17
CA GLY A 184 -6.54 15.94 32.11
C GLY A 184 -5.62 17.07 32.57
N ALA A 185 -6.18 18.05 33.28
CA ALA A 185 -5.39 19.16 33.82
C ALA A 185 -4.36 18.73 34.88
N ASP A 186 -4.59 17.55 35.48
CA ASP A 186 -3.72 16.88 36.44
C ASP A 186 -2.58 16.07 35.79
N GLY A 187 -2.50 16.05 34.45
CA GLY A 187 -1.50 15.30 33.71
C GLY A 187 -1.81 13.80 33.56
N ASN A 188 -2.95 13.33 34.06
CA ASN A 188 -3.39 11.95 33.95
C ASN A 188 -4.19 11.73 32.66
N VAL A 189 -4.10 10.52 32.09
CA VAL A 189 -4.95 10.14 30.96
C VAL A 189 -6.37 9.88 31.46
N ILE A 190 -7.31 10.72 31.04
CA ILE A 190 -8.72 10.63 31.45
C ILE A 190 -9.58 9.86 30.44
N ALA A 191 -9.12 9.77 29.19
CA ALA A 191 -9.78 9.01 28.14
C ALA A 191 -8.81 8.71 27.00
N VAL A 192 -9.19 7.78 26.13
CA VAL A 192 -8.51 7.51 24.85
C VAL A 192 -9.51 7.71 23.73
N LEU A 193 -9.19 8.59 22.79
CA LEU A 193 -9.94 8.76 21.55
C LEU A 193 -9.40 7.77 20.52
N ASP A 194 -10.29 6.96 19.96
CA ASP A 194 -9.96 5.90 19.01
C ASP A 194 -10.81 6.11 17.75
N GLY A 195 -10.14 6.47 16.67
CA GLY A 195 -10.78 6.76 15.39
C GLY A 195 -10.11 5.95 14.29
N GLY A 196 -10.88 5.58 13.28
CA GLY A 196 -10.31 4.87 12.15
C GLY A 196 -11.08 5.04 10.86
N VAL A 197 -10.36 4.84 9.76
CA VAL A 197 -10.88 4.87 8.40
C VAL A 197 -10.75 3.49 7.79
N LEU A 198 -11.87 2.95 7.33
CA LEU A 198 -11.93 1.70 6.59
C LEU A 198 -11.35 1.92 5.19
N LEU A 199 -10.43 1.05 4.79
CA LEU A 199 -9.80 1.07 3.47
C LEU A 199 -10.56 0.20 2.45
N ASN A 200 -11.27 -0.82 2.91
CA ASN A 200 -12.14 -1.62 2.05
C ASN A 200 -13.21 -0.74 1.40
N ASN A 201 -13.38 -0.88 0.08
CA ASN A 201 -14.36 -0.12 -0.70
C ASN A 201 -14.22 1.42 -0.58
N ASN A 202 -13.08 1.93 -0.09
CA ASN A 202 -12.82 3.36 0.02
C ASN A 202 -12.04 3.86 -1.19
N PHE A 203 -12.77 4.34 -2.21
CA PHE A 203 -12.17 4.82 -3.45
C PHE A 203 -11.52 6.20 -3.31
N GLY A 204 -11.95 7.03 -2.35
CA GLY A 204 -11.35 8.34 -2.12
C GLY A 204 -9.88 8.24 -1.71
N PHE A 205 -9.53 7.22 -0.93
CA PHE A 205 -8.14 6.90 -0.58
C PHE A 205 -7.28 6.60 -1.83
N VAL A 206 -7.84 5.86 -2.79
CA VAL A 206 -7.14 5.51 -4.04
C VAL A 206 -6.95 6.73 -4.93
N ASP A 207 -7.96 7.61 -4.98
CA ASP A 207 -7.88 8.87 -5.73
C ASP A 207 -6.81 9.80 -5.14
N GLU A 208 -6.71 9.91 -3.81
CA GLU A 208 -5.69 10.73 -3.14
C GLU A 208 -4.27 10.25 -3.47
N ILE A 209 -4.01 8.94 -3.50
CA ILE A 209 -2.69 8.41 -3.90
C ILE A 209 -2.41 8.64 -5.39
N ARG A 210 -3.42 8.51 -6.26
CA ARG A 210 -3.25 8.67 -7.71
C ARG A 210 -2.88 10.11 -8.07
N ASP A 211 -3.43 11.08 -7.34
CA ASP A 211 -3.32 12.50 -7.67
C ASP A 211 -2.05 13.16 -7.08
N LEU A 212 -1.17 12.38 -6.43
CA LEU A 212 0.18 12.78 -5.98
C LEU A 212 1.22 12.65 -7.10
#